data_AF-A0A0C2G6L7-F1
#
_entry.id   AF-A0A0C2G6L7-F1
#
_cell.length_a   1.000
_cell.length_b   1.000
_cell.length_c   1.000
_cell.angle_alpha   90.00
_cell.angle_beta   90.00
_cell.angle_gamma   90.00
#
_symmetry.space_group_name_H-M   'P 1'
#
loop_
_entity.id
_entity.type
_entity.pdbx_description
1 polymer ?
#
loop_
_entity_poly.entity_id
_entity_poly.type
_entity_poly.pdbx_seq_one_letter_code
_entity_poly.pdbx_strand_id
1 'polypeptide(L)' 'MGAIAAQWSGLSEAGTYISILSIHVQLCSIITMPLAGVLCESSFGWRLLYYIQAAFSVLIFATFYFFYEDSPTLHR' A
#
# COMPACT_ATOMS: atom_id res chain seq x y z
N MET A 1 4.18 8.15 10.32
CA MET A 1 3.85 6.86 9.68
C MET A 1 4.31 5.67 10.54
N GLY A 2 4.02 5.65 11.85
CA GLY A 2 4.58 4.62 12.76
C GLY A 2 3.86 4.43 14.10
N ALA A 3 2.99 5.36 14.51
CA ALA A 3 2.27 5.26 15.79
C ALA A 3 1.27 4.09 15.83
N ILE A 4 0.66 3.74 14.70
CA ILE A 4 -0.36 2.66 14.62
C ILE A 4 0.31 1.27 14.66
N ALA A 5 1.49 1.15 14.04
CA ALA A 5 2.28 -0.09 14.05
C ALA A 5 3.01 -0.34 15.37
N ALA A 6 3.43 0.72 16.06
CA ALA A 6 4.09 0.63 17.36
C ALA A 6 3.14 0.15 18.49
N GLN A 7 1.83 0.31 18.31
CA GLN A 7 0.83 -0.08 19.30
C GLN A 7 0.28 -1.51 19.10
N TRP A 8 0.49 -2.09 17.91
CA TRP A 8 -0.03 -3.42 17.51
C TRP A 8 1.05 -4.48 17.21
N SER A 9 2.33 -4.12 17.10
CA SER A 9 3.43 -5.07 16.94
C SER A 9 4.40 -4.96 18.11
N GLY A 10 4.83 -6.09 18.67
CA GLY A 10 5.90 -6.09 19.66
C GLY A 10 7.15 -5.40 19.09
N LEU A 11 7.92 -4.71 19.93
CA LEU A 11 9.08 -3.89 19.54
C LEU A 11 10.06 -4.58 18.57
N SER A 12 10.08 -5.93 18.55
CA SER A 12 10.89 -6.76 17.67
C SER A 12 10.41 -6.85 16.20
N GLU A 13 9.12 -6.68 15.92
CA GLU A 13 8.53 -6.77 14.56
C GLU A 13 8.21 -5.40 13.93
N ALA A 14 8.20 -4.34 14.75
CA ALA A 14 7.97 -2.97 14.29
C ALA A 14 9.00 -2.52 13.24
N GLY A 15 10.26 -2.97 13.36
CA GLY A 15 11.32 -2.68 12.40
C GLY A 15 11.04 -3.22 10.99
N THR A 16 10.50 -4.45 10.91
CA THR A 16 10.12 -5.09 9.65
C THR A 16 8.93 -4.37 9.01
N TYR A 17 7.91 -4.02 9.81
CA TYR A 17 6.75 -3.28 9.32
C TYR A 17 7.12 -1.90 8.76
N ILE A 18 7.94 -1.14 9.48
CA ILE A 18 8.41 0.18 9.03
C ILE A 18 9.26 0.06 7.76
N SER A 19 10.08 -1.00 7.66
CA SER A 19 10.89 -1.26 6.47
C SER A 19 10.03 -1.55 5.24
N ILE A 20 9.00 -2.39 5.37
CA ILE A 20 8.04 -2.68 4.30
C ILE A 20 7.31 -1.41 3.87
N LEU A 21 6.88 -0.58 4.83
CA LEU A 21 6.21 0.69 4.55
C LEU A 21 7.12 1.69 3.82
N SER A 22 8.41 1.75 4.17
CA SER A 22 9.39 2.61 3.49
C SER A 22 9.71 2.15 2.07
N ILE A 23 9.76 0.84 1.83
CA ILE A 23 10.07 0.29 0.50
C ILE A 23 8.90 0.50 -0.47
N HIS A 24 7.65 0.52 0.03
CA HIS A 24 6.45 0.78 -0.78
C HIS A 24 6.57 2.05 -1.62
N VAL A 25 7.04 3.17 -1.06
CA VAL A 25 7.16 4.45 -1.79
C VAL A 25 8.14 4.35 -2.97
N GLN A 26 9.23 3.62 -2.80
CA GLN A 26 10.23 3.40 -3.85
C GLN A 26 9.68 2.48 -4.95
N LEU A 27 9.02 1.39 -4.56
CA LEU A 27 8.38 0.46 -5.50
C LEU A 27 7.29 1.14 -6.35
N CYS A 28 6.46 2.00 -5.75
CA CYS A 28 5.46 2.76 -6.50
C CYS A 28 6.06 3.62 -7.61
N SER A 29 7.19 4.29 -7.32
CA SER A 29 7.86 5.14 -8.31
C SER A 29 8.42 4.31 -9.48
N ILE A 30 9.01 3.15 -9.17
CA ILE A 30 9.55 2.21 -10.16
C ILE A 30 8.44 1.68 -11.09
N ILE A 31 7.21 1.50 -10.59
CA ILE A 31 6.08 1.00 -11.39
C ILE A 31 5.39 2.14 -12.16
N THR A 32 5.23 3.32 -11.54
CA THR A 32 4.47 4.44 -12.13
C THR A 32 5.17 5.04 -13.34
N MET A 33 6.50 5.16 -13.31
CA MET A 33 7.30 5.72 -14.41
C MET A 33 7.15 4.95 -15.74
N PRO A 34 7.38 3.63 -15.80
CA PRO A 34 7.20 2.86 -17.03
C PRO A 34 5.72 2.77 -17.43
N LEU A 35 4.79 2.69 -16.47
CA LEU A 35 3.35 2.67 -16.76
C LEU A 35 2.92 3.99 -17.42
N ALA A 36 3.46 5.13 -16.99
CA ALA A 36 3.25 6.43 -17.63
C ALA A 36 3.84 6.49 -19.04
N GLY A 37 5.03 5.92 -19.24
CA GLY A 37 5.65 5.84 -20.57
C GLY A 37 4.80 5.06 -21.56
N VAL A 38 4.32 3.86 -21.18
CA VAL A 38 3.50 3.01 -22.07
C VAL A 38 2.12 3.64 -22.33
N LEU A 39 1.52 4.29 -21.33
CA LEU A 39 0.19 4.88 -21.46
C LEU A 39 0.18 6.24 -22.18
N CYS A 40 1.31 6.94 -22.27
CA CYS A 40 1.43 8.16 -23.07
C CYS A 40 1.29 7.88 -24.57
N GLU A 41 1.78 6.72 -25.02
CA GLU A 41 1.67 6.25 -26.42
C GLU A 41 0.32 5.56 -26.70
N SER A 42 -0.41 5.13 -25.66
CA SER A 42 -1.70 4.47 -25.82
C SER A 42 -2.84 5.47 -25.97
N SER A 43 -3.76 5.21 -26.90
CA SER A 43 -4.94 6.05 -27.18
C SER A 43 -5.86 6.26 -25.96
N PHE A 44 -5.76 5.40 -24.94
CA PHE A 44 -6.49 5.51 -23.67
C PHE A 44 -6.02 6.68 -22.79
N GLY A 45 -4.81 7.20 -23.03
CA GLY A 45 -4.26 8.42 -22.44
C GLY A 45 -3.91 8.34 -20.95
N TRP A 46 -3.32 9.42 -20.46
CA TRP A 46 -2.83 9.61 -19.08
C TRP A 46 -3.91 9.39 -18.00
N ARG A 47 -5.19 9.57 -18.33
CA ARG A 47 -6.33 9.41 -17.41
C ARG A 47 -6.46 7.98 -16.88
N LEU A 48 -6.17 6.97 -17.69
CA LEU A 48 -6.28 5.56 -17.28
C LEU A 48 -5.35 5.23 -16.11
N LEU A 49 -4.19 5.86 -16.06
CA LEU A 49 -3.19 5.68 -15.03
C LEU A 49 -3.73 6.02 -13.64
N TYR A 50 -4.48 7.11 -13.53
CA TYR A 50 -5.14 7.51 -12.29
C TYR A 50 -6.23 6.52 -11.87
N TYR A 51 -6.99 5.98 -12.82
CA TYR A 51 -8.02 4.99 -12.53
C TYR A 51 -7.40 3.67 -12.02
N ILE A 52 -6.31 3.21 -12.64
CA ILE A 52 -5.59 2.00 -12.22
C ILE A 52 -5.01 2.19 -10.81
N GLN A 53 -4.34 3.32 -10.58
CA GLN A 53 -3.72 3.62 -9.29
C GLN A 53 -4.80 3.75 -8.18
N ALA A 54 -5.90 4.42 -8.48
CA ALA A 54 -7.02 4.56 -7.54
C ALA A 54 -7.67 3.21 -7.21
N ALA A 55 -7.90 2.36 -8.22
CA ALA A 55 -8.45 1.02 -8.01
C ALA A 55 -7.52 0.17 -7.12
N PHE A 56 -6.20 0.23 -7.35
CA PHE A 56 -5.23 -0.48 -6.53
C PHE A 56 -5.21 0.01 -5.08
N SER A 57 -5.25 1.33 -4.86
CA SER A 57 -5.34 1.90 -3.51
C SER A 57 -6.63 1.51 -2.80
N VAL A 58 -7.78 1.50 -3.49
CA VAL A 58 -9.06 1.06 -2.94
C VAL A 58 -9.03 -0.43 -2.58
N LEU A 59 -8.42 -1.28 -3.42
CA LEU A 59 -8.27 -2.71 -3.13
C LEU A 59 -7.41 -2.96 -1.90
N ILE A 60 -6.27 -2.27 -1.77
CA ILE A 60 -5.41 -2.38 -0.59
C ILE A 60 -6.15 -1.89 0.65
N PHE A 61 -6.85 -0.77 0.56
CA PHE A 61 -7.60 -0.22 1.68
C PHE A 61 -8.77 -1.11 2.09
N ALA A 62 -9.48 -1.70 1.12
CA ALA A 62 -10.54 -2.66 1.37
C ALA A 62 -9.97 -3.93 2.01
N THR A 63 -8.85 -4.45 1.50
CA THR A 63 -8.16 -5.59 2.09
C THR A 63 -7.77 -5.29 3.52
N PHE A 64 -7.15 -4.13 3.76
CA PHE A 64 -6.83 -3.68 5.12
C PHE A 64 -8.09 -3.60 5.98
N TYR A 65 -9.18 -3.00 5.51
CA TYR A 65 -10.43 -2.90 6.26
C TYR A 65 -11.05 -4.28 6.60
N PHE A 66 -10.97 -5.26 5.70
CA PHE A 66 -11.49 -6.61 5.94
C PHE A 66 -10.56 -7.47 6.81
N PHE A 67 -9.24 -7.32 6.68
CA PHE A 67 -8.25 -8.11 7.43
C PHE A 67 -7.89 -7.50 8.79
N TYR A 68 -8.05 -6.18 8.92
CA TYR A 68 -7.83 -5.45 10.17
C TYR A 68 -9.07 -5.58 11.05
N GLU A 69 -9.19 -6.75 11.68
CA GLU A 69 -10.14 -6.95 12.77
C GLU A 69 -9.48 -6.51 14.10
N ASP A 70 -10.10 -5.55 14.78
CA ASP A 70 -9.63 -4.82 15.97
C ASP A 70 -9.47 -5.67 17.25
N SER A 71 -9.32 -6.99 17.14
CA SER A 71 -9.51 -7.90 18.27
C SER A 71 -8.27 -8.72 18.64
N PRO A 72 -7.39 -8.20 19.53
CA PRO A 72 -6.53 -9.02 20.36
C PRO A 72 -7.28 -9.39 21.66
N THR A 73 -8.52 -9.90 21.58
CA THR A 73 -9.31 -10.28 22.78
C THR A 73 -9.64 -11.78 22.90
N LEU A 74 -9.03 -12.63 22.09
CA LEU A 74 -9.11 -14.09 22.20
C LEU A 74 -7.75 -14.64 21.75
N HIS A 75 -6.80 -15.09 22.56
CA HIS A 75 -6.83 -15.83 23.82
C HIS A 75 -5.44 -15.65 24.51
N ARG A 76 -5.39 -15.87 25.82
CA ARG A 76 -4.19 -15.86 26.68
C ARG A 76 -3.17 -16.92 26.29
#